data_AF-A0A2I0LES9-F1
#
_entry.id   AF-A0A2I0LES9-F1
#
_cell.length_a   1.000
_cell.length_b   1.000
_cell.length_c   1.000
_cell.angle_alpha   90.00
_cell.angle_beta   90.00
_cell.angle_gamma   90.00
#
_symmetry.space_group_name_H-M   'P 1'
#
loop_
_entity.id
_entity.type
_entity.pdbx_description
1 polymer ?
#
loop_
_entity_poly.entity_id
_entity_poly.type
_entity_poly.pdbx_seq_one_letter_code
_entity_poly.pdbx_strand_id
1 'polypeptide(L)'
;MKRKVNQQKNQHRWKRKVFAGVLMGLCFVSLMLMQTQYSRIIRLASLRRLSATKPKIAFLFIARNRLPLDMVWDAFFQGEEDSFSVFVHSRPGFLLNKATTRSPYFYNRQINDSIQ
;
A
#
# COMPACT_ATOMS: atom_id res chain seq x y z
N MET A 1 -62.34 -22.60 35.59
CA MET A 1 -60.86 -22.65 35.66
C MET A 1 -60.10 -22.40 34.32
N LYS A 2 -60.70 -22.55 33.13
CA LYS A 2 -59.99 -22.50 31.82
C LYS A 2 -59.42 -21.14 31.35
N ARG A 3 -59.91 -20.00 31.85
CA ARG A 3 -59.45 -18.67 31.40
C ARG A 3 -57.99 -18.35 31.76
N LYS A 4 -57.54 -18.76 32.95
CA LYS A 4 -56.17 -18.47 33.43
C LYS A 4 -55.08 -19.15 32.59
N VAL A 5 -55.33 -20.38 32.12
CA VAL A 5 -54.37 -21.16 31.31
C VAL A 5 -54.13 -20.53 29.93
N ASN A 6 -55.19 -20.04 29.28
CA ASN A 6 -55.05 -19.41 27.96
C ASN A 6 -54.37 -18.03 28.05
N GLN A 7 -54.64 -17.30 29.14
CA GLN A 7 -54.01 -16.01 29.43
C GLN A 7 -52.52 -16.17 29.70
N GLN A 8 -52.12 -17.21 30.45
CA GLN A 8 -50.72 -17.55 30.72
C GLN A 8 -49.96 -17.97 29.45
N LYS A 9 -50.60 -18.75 28.55
CA LYS A 9 -50.05 -19.13 27.23
C LYS A 9 -49.86 -17.94 26.29
N ASN A 10 -50.77 -16.97 26.33
CA ASN A 10 -50.66 -15.75 25.52
C ASN A 10 -49.57 -14.82 26.07
N GLN A 11 -49.47 -14.68 27.40
CA GLN A 11 -48.38 -13.93 28.03
C GLN A 11 -47.01 -14.51 27.72
N HIS A 12 -46.83 -15.83 27.74
CA HIS A 12 -45.55 -16.45 27.38
C HIS A 12 -45.18 -16.23 25.90
N ARG A 13 -46.16 -16.27 24.99
CA ARG A 13 -45.94 -15.96 23.57
C ARG A 13 -45.61 -14.49 23.33
N TRP A 14 -46.27 -13.58 24.03
CA TRP A 14 -45.97 -12.15 23.96
C TRP A 14 -44.58 -11.84 24.52
N LYS A 15 -44.21 -12.41 25.68
CA LYS A 15 -42.86 -12.30 26.24
C LYS A 15 -41.79 -12.83 25.28
N ARG A 16 -42.00 -13.99 24.66
CA ARG A 16 -41.07 -14.54 23.63
C ARG A 16 -40.85 -13.58 22.45
N LYS A 17 -41.91 -12.94 21.96
CA LYS A 17 -41.81 -11.96 20.87
C LYS A 17 -41.03 -10.71 21.29
N VAL A 18 -41.26 -10.22 22.51
CA VAL A 18 -40.50 -9.08 23.07
C VAL A 18 -39.02 -9.45 23.20
N PHE A 19 -38.70 -10.62 23.76
CA PHE A 19 -37.32 -11.11 23.86
C PHE A 19 -36.64 -11.25 22.49
N ALA A 20 -37.34 -11.81 21.50
CA ALA A 20 -36.82 -11.92 20.14
C ALA A 20 -36.55 -10.54 19.50
N GLY A 21 -37.44 -9.57 19.71
CA GLY A 21 -37.26 -8.20 19.24
C GLY A 21 -36.05 -7.51 19.89
N VAL A 22 -35.86 -7.68 21.21
CA VAL A 22 -34.69 -7.15 21.92
C VAL A 22 -33.40 -7.79 21.42
N LEU A 23 -33.37 -9.12 21.24
CA LEU A 23 -32.19 -9.82 20.74
C LEU A 23 -31.82 -9.39 19.31
N MET A 24 -32.81 -9.25 18.43
CA MET A 24 -32.59 -8.72 17.08
C MET A 24 -32.07 -7.28 17.11
N GLY A 25 -32.62 -6.42 17.97
CA GLY A 25 -32.15 -5.05 18.13
C GLY A 25 -30.70 -4.98 18.63
N LEU A 26 -30.36 -5.77 19.65
CA LEU A 26 -28.99 -5.88 20.16
C LEU A 26 -28.02 -6.39 19.08
N CYS A 27 -28.44 -7.38 18.30
CA CYS A 27 -27.66 -7.92 17.19
C CYS A 27 -27.43 -6.86 16.10
N PHE A 28 -28.47 -6.13 15.71
CA PHE A 28 -28.37 -5.05 14.72
C PHE A 28 -27.46 -3.92 15.17
N VAL A 29 -27.57 -3.48 16.43
CA VAL A 29 -26.69 -2.44 16.98
C VAL A 29 -25.24 -2.89 17.00
N SER A 30 -24.98 -4.13 17.43
CA SER A 30 -23.64 -4.72 17.40
C SER A 30 -23.06 -4.77 15.98
N LEU A 31 -23.86 -5.19 15.00
CA LEU A 31 -23.46 -5.27 13.60
C LEU A 31 -23.12 -3.88 13.02
N MET A 32 -23.97 -2.88 13.29
CA MET A 32 -23.72 -1.51 12.86
C MET A 32 -22.46 -0.92 13.50
N LEU A 33 -22.24 -1.16 14.79
CA LEU A 33 -21.01 -0.77 15.48
C LEU A 33 -19.79 -1.46 14.87
N MET A 34 -19.86 -2.76 14.60
CA MET A 34 -18.77 -3.48 13.93
C MET A 34 -18.49 -2.94 12.53
N GLN A 35 -19.52 -2.65 11.75
CA GLN A 35 -19.38 -2.13 10.39
C GLN A 35 -18.76 -0.73 10.39
N THR A 36 -19.16 0.15 11.30
CA THR A 36 -18.55 1.48 11.44
C THR A 36 -17.08 1.41 11.85
N GLN A 37 -16.73 0.55 12.82
CA GLN A 37 -15.34 0.38 13.26
C GLN A 37 -14.48 -0.26 12.17
N TYR A 38 -14.99 -1.28 11.47
CA TYR A 38 -14.31 -1.94 10.36
C TYR A 38 -14.01 -0.97 9.22
N SER A 39 -15.00 -0.17 8.79
CA SER A 39 -14.81 0.84 7.74
C SER A 39 -13.79 1.90 8.15
N ARG A 40 -13.75 2.30 9.44
CA ARG A 40 -12.73 3.22 9.94
C ARG A 40 -11.32 2.62 9.87
N ILE A 41 -11.13 1.38 10.31
CA ILE A 41 -9.83 0.69 10.28
C ILE A 41 -9.34 0.54 8.84
N ILE A 42 -10.20 0.07 7.92
CA ILE A 42 -9.82 -0.07 6.50
C ILE A 42 -9.45 1.28 5.88
N ARG A 43 -10.19 2.34 6.19
CA ARG A 43 -9.92 3.68 5.68
C ARG A 43 -8.60 4.25 6.20
N LEU A 44 -8.27 3.98 7.47
CA LEU A 44 -6.97 4.35 8.03
C LEU A 44 -5.82 3.55 7.42
N ALA A 45 -6.02 2.24 7.20
CA ALA A 45 -5.02 1.37 6.57
C ALA A 45 -4.78 1.73 5.10
N SER A 46 -5.82 2.11 4.35
CA SER A 46 -5.67 2.58 2.97
C SER A 46 -4.94 3.92 2.92
N LEU A 47 -5.30 4.89 3.76
CA LEU A 47 -4.58 6.16 3.86
C LEU A 47 -3.11 5.97 4.23
N ARG A 48 -2.81 5.03 5.14
CA ARG A 48 -1.43 4.67 5.50
C ARG A 48 -0.67 4.03 4.32
N ARG A 49 -1.34 3.27 3.45
CA ARG A 49 -0.72 2.73 2.21
C ARG A 49 -0.51 3.80 1.14
N LEU A 50 -1.42 4.76 1.02
CA LEU A 50 -1.26 5.92 0.14
C LEU A 50 -0.12 6.84 0.62
N SER A 51 0.08 6.96 1.93
CA SER A 51 1.17 7.74 2.53
C SER A 51 2.47 6.96 2.69
N ALA A 52 2.44 5.63 2.66
CA ALA A 52 3.64 4.80 2.64
C ALA A 52 4.24 4.91 1.25
N THR A 53 5.14 5.88 1.07
CA THR A 53 6.03 5.96 -0.09
C THR A 53 6.61 4.58 -0.32
N LYS A 54 6.43 4.02 -1.53
CA LYS A 54 7.12 2.78 -1.91
C LYS A 54 8.61 2.99 -1.61
N PRO A 55 9.25 2.08 -0.86
CA PRO A 55 10.67 2.23 -0.56
C PRO A 55 11.44 2.29 -1.87
N LYS A 56 12.28 3.32 -2.01
CA LYS A 56 13.04 3.58 -3.24
C LYS A 56 14.53 3.46 -2.95
N ILE A 57 15.24 2.67 -3.76
CA ILE A 57 16.68 2.43 -3.58
C ILE A 57 17.48 3.42 -4.46
N ALA A 58 18.51 4.03 -3.90
CA ALA A 58 19.45 4.86 -4.66
C ALA A 58 20.73 4.06 -4.98
N PHE A 59 21.02 3.88 -6.27
CA PHE A 59 22.25 3.28 -6.75
C PHE A 59 23.23 4.39 -7.12
N LEU A 60 24.43 4.33 -6.56
CA LEU A 60 25.55 5.20 -6.92
C LEU A 60 26.63 4.35 -7.59
N PHE A 61 26.94 4.67 -8.84
CA PHE A 61 28.02 4.04 -9.57
C PHE A 61 29.23 4.97 -9.62
N ILE A 62 30.40 4.46 -9.25
CA ILE A 62 31.65 5.21 -9.31
C ILE A 62 32.46 4.66 -10.48
N ALA A 63 32.51 5.42 -11.58
CA ALA A 63 33.15 5.00 -12.82
C ALA A 63 33.74 6.20 -13.55
N ARG A 64 35.03 6.17 -13.89
CA ARG A 64 35.73 7.33 -14.47
C ARG A 64 35.15 7.77 -15.83
N ASN A 65 34.75 6.82 -16.68
CA ASN A 65 34.23 7.04 -18.04
C ASN A 65 32.97 6.18 -18.26
N ARG A 66 32.95 5.36 -19.34
CA ARG A 66 31.84 4.45 -19.66
C ARG A 66 31.64 3.45 -18.52
N LEU A 67 30.37 3.21 -18.19
CA LEU A 67 29.99 2.28 -17.14
C LEU A 67 30.25 0.84 -17.61
N PRO A 68 31.07 0.05 -16.90
CA PRO A 68 31.22 -1.36 -17.25
C PRO A 68 29.91 -2.12 -17.02
N LEU A 69 29.67 -3.15 -17.82
CA LEU A 69 28.50 -4.03 -17.72
C LEU A 69 27.16 -3.30 -17.91
N ASP A 70 27.12 -2.20 -18.66
CA ASP A 70 25.89 -1.42 -18.89
C ASP A 70 24.71 -2.26 -19.42
N MET A 71 24.98 -3.27 -20.26
CA MET A 71 23.96 -4.22 -20.74
C MET A 71 23.39 -5.12 -19.64
N VAL A 72 24.19 -5.52 -18.65
CA VAL A 72 23.73 -6.36 -17.52
C VAL A 72 22.86 -5.52 -16.59
N TRP A 73 23.27 -4.28 -16.32
CA TRP A 73 22.49 -3.35 -15.52
C TRP A 73 21.17 -2.97 -16.20
N ASP A 74 21.15 -2.89 -17.55
CA ASP A 74 19.92 -2.68 -18.30
C ASP A 74 18.86 -3.75 -17.98
N ALA A 75 19.26 -5.02 -18.07
CA ALA A 75 18.39 -6.15 -17.75
C ALA A 75 18.00 -6.17 -16.27
N PHE A 76 18.91 -5.76 -15.37
CA PHE A 76 18.63 -5.69 -13.93
C PHE A 76 17.57 -4.64 -13.59
N PHE A 77 17.58 -3.49 -14.27
CA PHE A 77 16.66 -2.38 -13.99
C PHE A 77 15.32 -2.47 -14.73
N GLN A 78 15.18 -3.41 -15.65
CA GLN A 78 13.99 -3.56 -16.48
C GLN A 78 12.74 -3.89 -15.64
N GLY A 79 11.69 -3.06 -15.78
CA GLY A 79 10.38 -3.30 -15.16
C GLY A 79 10.24 -2.79 -13.72
N GLU A 80 11.23 -2.08 -13.19
CA GLU A 80 11.25 -1.54 -11.82
C GLU A 80 11.49 -0.02 -11.78
N GLU A 81 11.09 0.72 -12.81
CA GLU A 81 11.52 2.11 -13.07
C GLU A 81 11.19 3.10 -11.93
N ASP A 82 10.12 2.84 -11.17
CA ASP A 82 9.71 3.67 -10.03
C ASP A 82 10.35 3.26 -8.69
N SER A 83 10.98 2.08 -8.63
CA SER A 83 11.53 1.48 -7.41
C SER A 83 12.97 1.94 -7.12
N PHE A 84 13.63 2.65 -8.04
CA PHE A 84 15.02 3.07 -7.87
C PHE A 84 15.39 4.43 -8.48
N SER A 85 16.52 4.98 -8.03
CA SER A 85 17.19 6.15 -8.61
C SER A 85 18.64 5.78 -8.92
N VAL A 86 19.18 6.25 -10.05
CA VAL A 86 20.57 6.01 -10.45
C VAL A 86 21.33 7.33 -10.47
N PHE A 87 22.53 7.31 -9.88
CA PHE A 87 23.52 8.38 -9.92
C PHE A 87 24.87 7.81 -10.35
N VAL A 88 25.63 8.58 -11.12
CA VAL A 88 26.95 8.15 -11.59
C VAL A 88 27.99 9.22 -11.27
N HIS A 89 28.94 8.89 -10.42
CA HIS A 89 30.14 9.67 -10.18
C HIS A 89 31.15 9.35 -11.28
N SER A 90 31.34 10.29 -12.20
CA SER A 90 32.26 10.15 -13.34
C SER A 90 33.22 11.33 -13.44
N ARG A 91 34.22 11.25 -14.31
CA ARG A 91 35.15 12.36 -14.52
C ARG A 91 34.38 13.62 -14.95
N PRO A 92 34.78 14.83 -14.49
CA PRO A 92 34.22 16.09 -14.97
C PRO A 92 34.10 16.16 -16.49
N GLY A 93 32.92 16.57 -16.97
CA GLY A 93 32.61 16.70 -18.39
C GLY A 93 32.29 15.38 -19.12
N PHE A 94 32.29 14.24 -18.44
CA PHE A 94 31.81 12.99 -19.03
C PHE A 94 30.26 12.94 -18.98
N LEU A 95 29.63 12.86 -20.15
CA LEU A 95 28.18 12.83 -20.28
C LEU A 95 27.68 11.41 -20.56
N LEU A 96 26.67 10.97 -19.83
CA LEU A 96 25.99 9.70 -20.09
C LEU A 96 24.83 9.94 -21.06
N ASN A 97 24.99 9.46 -22.29
CA ASN A 97 24.03 9.60 -23.37
C ASN A 97 24.09 8.38 -24.30
N LYS A 98 23.30 8.40 -25.38
CA LYS A 98 23.24 7.29 -26.37
C LYS A 98 24.59 6.90 -26.98
N ALA A 99 25.57 7.81 -27.02
CA ALA A 99 26.90 7.55 -27.56
C ALA A 99 27.87 6.95 -26.53
N THR A 100 27.58 7.08 -25.23
CA THR A 100 28.49 6.68 -24.15
C THR A 100 27.99 5.48 -23.35
N THR A 101 26.68 5.18 -23.38
CA THR A 101 26.10 3.99 -22.73
C THR A 101 24.96 3.41 -23.56
N ARG A 102 24.82 2.09 -23.52
CA ARG A 102 23.75 1.35 -24.20
C ARG A 102 22.43 1.40 -23.43
N SER A 103 22.49 1.54 -22.11
CA SER A 103 21.31 1.50 -21.26
C SER A 103 20.74 2.90 -21.00
N PRO A 104 19.44 3.13 -21.27
CA PRO A 104 18.79 4.42 -21.06
C PRO A 104 18.69 4.81 -19.58
N TYR A 105 18.79 3.86 -18.64
CA TYR A 105 18.72 4.14 -17.20
C TYR A 105 19.84 5.07 -16.71
N PHE A 106 20.96 5.12 -17.42
CA PHE A 106 22.10 5.97 -17.08
C PHE A 106 22.09 7.33 -17.78
N TYR A 107 21.17 7.59 -18.71
CA TYR A 107 21.16 8.86 -19.44
C TYR A 107 20.99 10.06 -18.52
N ASN A 108 21.90 11.02 -18.64
CA ASN A 108 21.94 12.24 -17.84
C ASN A 108 21.95 11.99 -16.32
N ARG A 109 22.49 10.85 -15.88
CA ARG A 109 22.63 10.49 -14.46
C ARG A 109 24.00 10.83 -13.87
N GLN A 110 24.88 11.44 -14.65
CA GLN A 110 26.17 11.91 -14.16
C GLN A 110 26.00 13.02 -13.12
N ILE A 111 26.84 13.00 -12.09
CA ILE A 111 26.96 14.11 -11.13
C ILE A 111 27.85 15.18 -11.76
N ASN A 112 27.31 16.39 -11.94
CA ASN A 112 27.99 17.47 -12.68
C ASN A 112 29.23 18.02 -11.95
N ASP A 113 29.19 18.13 -10.62
CA ASP A 113 30.27 18.71 -9.80
C ASP A 113 31.14 17.62 -9.15
N SER A 114 31.45 16.57 -9.91
CA SER A 114 32.29 15.47 -9.47
C SER A 114 33.76 15.91 -9.29
N ILE A 115 34.39 15.51 -8.19
CA ILE A 115 35.84 15.70 -7.96
C ILE A 115 36.63 14.44 -8.38
N GLN A 116 37.88 14.64 -8.83
CA GLN A 116 38.77 13.57 -9.29
C GLN A 116 39.70 13.08 -8.19
#